data_AF-A0A9P0HDU2-F1
#
_entry.id   AF-A0A9P0HDU2-F1
#
_cell.length_a   1.000
_cell.length_b   1.000
_cell.length_c   1.000
_cell.angle_alpha   90.00
_cell.angle_beta   90.00
_cell.angle_gamma   90.00
#
_symmetry.space_group_name_H-M   'P 1'
#
loop_
_entity.id
_entity.type
_entity.pdbx_description
1 polymer ?
#
loop_
_entity_poly.entity_id
_entity_poly.type
_entity_poly.pdbx_seq_one_letter_code
_entity_poly.pdbx_strand_id
1 'polypeptide(L)'
;MWLAWLLAVSVCLMGAAGCGPGRGAGRRRNAPLSPLVFKQHVPNVSEGTLAASGLVEGRITRVDRRFLDLVPNYNPDIIFKDEEGTGADRLMTQVSDKPTLMILNCSLIELKFL
;
A
#
# COMPACT_ATOMS: atom_id res chain seq x y z
N MET A 1 48.26 -37.39 30.21
CA MET A 1 46.78 -37.46 30.20
C MET A 1 46.13 -36.09 30.31
N TRP A 2 46.56 -35.20 31.21
CA TRP A 2 45.98 -33.86 31.39
C TRP A 2 46.32 -32.85 30.29
N LEU A 3 47.54 -32.91 29.72
CA LEU A 3 47.95 -32.06 28.58
C LEU A 3 47.09 -32.29 27.32
N ALA A 4 46.70 -33.54 27.06
CA ALA A 4 45.80 -33.87 25.95
C ALA A 4 44.39 -33.33 26.16
N TRP A 5 43.93 -33.31 27.41
CA TRP A 5 42.65 -32.71 27.81
C TRP A 5 42.66 -31.19 27.65
N LEU A 6 43.75 -30.52 28.07
CA LEU A 6 43.90 -29.08 27.92
C LEU A 6 43.97 -28.65 26.45
N LEU A 7 44.67 -29.42 25.61
CA LEU A 7 44.71 -29.20 24.16
C LEU A 7 43.34 -29.42 23.51
N ALA A 8 42.60 -30.46 23.91
CA ALA A 8 41.26 -30.71 23.40
C ALA A 8 40.26 -29.59 23.77
N VAL A 9 40.34 -29.07 25.00
CA VAL A 9 39.51 -27.94 25.45
C VAL A 9 39.89 -26.64 24.71
N SER A 10 41.18 -26.41 24.47
CA SER A 10 41.66 -25.25 23.68
C SER A 10 41.18 -25.28 22.22
N VAL A 11 41.16 -26.46 21.59
CA VAL A 11 40.66 -26.65 20.22
C VAL A 11 39.14 -26.45 20.16
N CYS A 12 38.40 -26.93 21.15
CA CYS A 12 36.95 -26.69 21.26
C CYS A 12 36.61 -25.21 21.47
N LEU A 13 37.40 -24.45 22.23
CA LEU A 13 37.17 -23.01 22.44
C LEU A 13 37.38 -22.19 21.14
N MET A 14 38.32 -22.59 20.28
CA MET A 14 38.60 -21.88 19.03
C MET A 14 37.64 -22.26 17.88
N GLY A 15 36.99 -23.42 17.96
CA GLY A 15 35.98 -23.87 16.98
C GLY A 15 34.64 -23.12 17.05
N ALA A 16 34.41 -22.35 18.12
CA ALA A 16 33.15 -21.62 18.34
C ALA A 16 33.07 -20.26 17.61
N ALA A 17 34.11 -19.86 16.87
CA ALA A 17 34.15 -18.58 16.13
C ALA A 17 33.53 -18.64 14.72
N GLY A 18 32.85 -19.73 14.36
CA GLY A 18 32.67 -20.09 12.95
C GLY A 18 31.25 -20.32 12.45
N CYS A 19 30.16 -19.95 13.14
CA CYS A 19 28.82 -19.79 12.54
C CYS A 19 27.76 -19.33 13.56
N GLY A 20 27.71 -18.03 13.84
CA GLY A 20 26.44 -17.40 14.26
C GLY A 20 25.40 -17.50 13.13
N PRO A 21 24.10 -17.22 13.38
CA PRO A 21 23.08 -17.19 12.33
C PRO A 21 23.36 -16.04 11.36
N GLY A 22 24.30 -16.27 10.46
CA GLY A 22 24.89 -15.30 9.55
C GLY A 22 24.70 -15.78 8.13
N ARG A 23 23.46 -15.75 7.65
CA ARG A 23 23.17 -15.73 6.21
C ARG A 23 22.38 -14.47 5.93
N GLY A 24 23.16 -13.48 5.50
CA GLY A 24 22.82 -12.27 4.74
C GLY A 24 21.45 -11.68 5.00
N ALA A 25 21.44 -10.41 5.41
CA ALA A 25 20.31 -9.54 5.12
C ALA A 25 20.06 -9.62 3.61
N GLY A 26 19.11 -10.46 3.20
CA GLY A 26 18.73 -10.63 1.81
C GLY A 26 18.29 -9.25 1.35
N ARG A 27 19.07 -8.63 0.45
CA ARG A 27 18.67 -7.38 -0.19
C ARG A 27 17.33 -7.67 -0.85
N ARG A 28 16.22 -7.21 -0.24
CA ARG A 28 14.92 -7.23 -0.91
C ARG A 28 15.13 -6.48 -2.22
N ARG A 29 15.04 -7.20 -3.34
CA ARG A 29 15.11 -6.58 -4.65
C ARG A 29 13.83 -5.76 -4.74
N ASN A 30 13.95 -4.44 -4.87
CA ASN A 30 12.81 -3.61 -5.24
C ASN A 30 12.29 -4.17 -6.55
N ALA A 31 11.06 -4.70 -6.56
CA ALA A 31 10.45 -5.16 -7.78
C ALA A 31 10.35 -3.94 -8.72
N PRO A 32 10.83 -4.02 -9.97
CA PRO A 32 10.65 -2.93 -10.91
C PRO A 32 9.14 -2.69 -11.10
N LEU A 33 8.74 -1.43 -11.08
CA LEU A 33 7.37 -1.04 -11.38
C LEU A 33 7.18 -1.11 -12.90
N SER A 34 6.42 -2.09 -13.37
CA SER A 34 6.04 -2.17 -14.78
C SER A 34 4.89 -1.19 -15.05
N PRO A 35 4.96 -0.34 -16.09
CA PRO A 35 3.85 0.53 -16.44
C PRO A 35 2.64 -0.32 -16.86
N LEU A 36 1.44 0.19 -16.59
CA LEU A 36 0.21 -0.43 -17.07
C LEU A 36 0.05 -0.16 -18.57
N VAL A 37 -0.32 -1.20 -19.32
CA VAL A 37 -0.71 -1.07 -20.72
C VAL A 37 -2.09 -0.43 -20.80
N PHE A 38 -2.40 0.26 -21.89
CA PHE A 38 -3.73 0.83 -22.12
C PHE A 38 -4.83 -0.23 -21.93
N LYS A 39 -5.87 0.10 -21.13
CA LYS A 39 -6.98 -0.79 -20.69
C LYS A 39 -6.59 -1.93 -19.74
N GLN A 40 -5.33 -2.03 -19.32
CA GLN A 40 -4.95 -2.96 -18.27
C GLN A 40 -5.44 -2.45 -16.91
N HIS A 41 -5.95 -3.35 -16.07
CA HIS A 41 -6.27 -3.10 -14.68
C HIS A 41 -5.59 -4.16 -13.81
N VAL A 42 -5.21 -3.77 -12.60
CA VAL A 42 -4.56 -4.64 -11.61
C VAL A 42 -5.31 -4.46 -10.29
N PRO A 43 -5.84 -5.52 -9.67
CA PRO A 43 -5.89 -6.92 -10.15
C PRO A 43 -6.73 -7.09 -11.43
N ASN A 44 -6.47 -8.15 -12.21
CA ASN A 44 -7.21 -8.44 -13.46
C ASN A 44 -8.59 -9.08 -13.16
N VAL A 45 -9.39 -8.37 -12.38
CA VAL A 45 -10.77 -8.72 -12.02
C VAL A 45 -11.62 -7.45 -12.11
N SER A 46 -12.93 -7.61 -12.23
CA SER A 46 -13.83 -6.45 -12.26
C SER A 46 -13.76 -5.65 -10.97
N GLU A 47 -13.91 -4.33 -11.10
CA GLU A 47 -13.82 -3.39 -9.97
C GLU A 47 -14.79 -3.72 -8.83
N GLY A 48 -15.99 -4.19 -9.16
CA GLY A 48 -17.05 -4.55 -8.22
C GLY A 48 -16.82 -5.85 -7.43
N THR A 49 -15.68 -6.51 -7.61
CA THR A 49 -15.36 -7.78 -6.92
C THR A 49 -14.80 -7.50 -5.53
N LEU A 50 -15.08 -8.39 -4.56
CA LEU A 50 -14.55 -8.32 -3.19
C LEU A 50 -13.01 -8.28 -3.11
N ALA A 51 -12.32 -8.82 -4.11
CA ALA A 51 -10.86 -8.81 -4.21
C ALA A 51 -10.28 -7.50 -4.77
N ALA A 52 -11.13 -6.60 -5.26
CA ALA A 52 -10.77 -5.29 -5.82
C ALA A 52 -11.39 -4.18 -4.97
N SER A 53 -12.33 -3.40 -5.53
CA SER A 53 -12.94 -2.24 -4.83
C SER A 53 -14.20 -2.61 -4.04
N GLY A 54 -14.62 -3.87 -4.07
CA GLY A 54 -15.82 -4.32 -3.35
C GLY A 54 -17.13 -3.95 -4.05
N LEU A 55 -18.24 -4.24 -3.37
CA LEU A 55 -19.58 -4.03 -3.92
C LEU A 55 -19.95 -2.54 -3.94
N VAL A 56 -20.69 -2.12 -4.97
CA VAL A 56 -21.18 -0.75 -5.10
C VAL A 56 -22.29 -0.48 -4.09
N GLU A 57 -22.07 0.45 -3.17
CA GLU A 57 -23.05 0.85 -2.13
C GLU A 57 -24.12 1.82 -2.65
N GLY A 58 -23.98 2.32 -3.88
CA GLY A 58 -24.92 3.22 -4.55
C GLY A 58 -24.52 4.69 -4.53
N ARG A 59 -25.21 5.50 -5.33
CA ARG A 59 -24.92 6.93 -5.53
C ARG A 59 -25.14 7.73 -4.24
N ILE A 60 -24.25 8.68 -3.96
CA ILE A 60 -24.37 9.62 -2.84
C ILE A 60 -24.80 10.98 -3.39
N THR A 61 -25.89 11.51 -2.85
CA THR A 61 -26.37 12.87 -3.12
C THR A 61 -26.10 13.78 -1.93
N ARG A 62 -26.13 15.10 -2.13
CA ARG A 62 -25.86 16.10 -1.06
C ARG A 62 -26.88 16.08 0.09
N VAL A 63 -28.04 15.46 -0.11
CA VAL A 63 -29.12 15.38 0.88
C VAL A 63 -28.97 14.11 1.74
N ASP A 64 -28.19 13.13 1.28
CA ASP A 64 -28.06 11.85 1.96
C ASP A 64 -27.20 11.97 3.22
N ARG A 65 -27.55 11.20 4.25
CA ARG A 65 -26.75 11.14 5.49
C ARG A 65 -25.30 10.68 5.26
N ARG A 66 -25.09 9.82 4.26
CA ARG A 66 -23.76 9.32 3.83
C ARG A 66 -22.86 10.43 3.29
N PHE A 67 -23.42 11.57 2.89
CA PHE A 67 -22.63 12.72 2.45
C PHE A 67 -21.77 13.29 3.58
N LEU A 68 -22.19 13.12 4.84
CA LEU A 68 -21.45 13.57 6.02
C LEU A 68 -20.16 12.78 6.25
N ASP A 69 -20.06 11.57 5.68
CA ASP A 69 -18.88 10.72 5.79
C ASP A 69 -17.78 11.11 4.79
N LEU A 70 -18.13 11.93 3.78
CA LEU A 70 -17.18 12.47 2.82
C LEU A 70 -16.39 13.62 3.44
N VAL A 71 -15.07 13.56 3.32
CA VAL A 71 -14.15 14.56 3.84
C VAL A 71 -13.51 15.33 2.69
N PRO A 72 -13.50 16.67 2.75
CA PRO A 72 -12.84 17.49 1.75
C PRO A 72 -11.31 17.40 1.85
N ASN A 73 -10.65 17.29 0.71
CA ASN A 73 -9.19 17.33 0.59
C ASN A 73 -8.71 18.71 0.12
N TYR A 74 -7.88 19.35 0.94
CA TYR A 74 -7.30 20.68 0.68
C TYR A 74 -5.77 20.63 0.50
N ASN A 75 -5.22 19.50 0.06
CA ASN A 75 -3.79 19.39 -0.17
C ASN A 75 -3.33 20.37 -1.28
N PRO A 76 -2.39 21.29 -1.00
CA PRO A 76 -1.88 22.23 -2.01
C PRO A 76 -1.10 21.55 -3.15
N ASP A 77 -0.63 20.31 -2.95
CA ASP A 77 0.12 19.56 -3.97
C ASP A 77 -0.78 18.93 -5.05
N ILE A 78 -2.10 18.99 -4.88
CA ILE A 78 -3.08 18.41 -5.79
C ILE A 78 -3.82 19.53 -6.51
N ILE A 79 -3.69 19.54 -7.84
CA ILE A 79 -4.43 20.45 -8.70
C ILE A 79 -5.75 19.76 -9.08
N PHE A 80 -6.85 20.27 -8.54
CA PHE A 80 -8.21 19.84 -8.90
C PHE A 80 -8.70 20.68 -10.10
N LYS A 81 -9.40 20.04 -11.04
CA LYS A 81 -9.87 20.68 -12.27
C LYS A 81 -11.12 21.56 -12.03
N ASP A 82 -12.04 21.09 -11.17
CA ASP A 82 -13.27 21.76 -10.70
C ASP A 82 -14.07 22.60 -11.73
N GLU A 83 -14.34 22.02 -12.90
CA GLU A 83 -15.06 22.71 -13.99
C GLU A 83 -16.46 23.20 -13.61
N GLU A 84 -17.11 22.56 -12.63
CA GLU A 84 -18.45 22.90 -12.15
C GLU A 84 -18.43 24.04 -11.11
N GLY A 85 -17.27 24.40 -10.56
CA GLY A 85 -17.14 25.43 -9.52
C GLY A 85 -17.83 25.10 -8.19
N THR A 86 -18.28 23.85 -8.00
CA THR A 86 -19.00 23.42 -6.80
C THR A 86 -18.12 22.74 -5.74
N GLY A 87 -16.85 22.47 -6.07
CA GLY A 87 -15.87 21.81 -5.21
C GLY A 87 -16.14 20.33 -4.95
N ALA A 88 -16.96 19.67 -5.78
CA ALA A 88 -17.33 18.26 -5.60
C ALA A 88 -16.12 17.31 -5.69
N ASP A 89 -15.17 17.57 -6.58
CA ASP A 89 -13.95 16.76 -6.80
C ASP A 89 -13.07 16.66 -5.54
N ARG A 90 -13.26 17.57 -4.59
CA ARG A 90 -12.49 17.61 -3.34
C ARG A 90 -13.07 16.68 -2.29
N LEU A 91 -14.33 16.26 -2.42
CA LEU A 91 -15.03 15.43 -1.44
C LEU A 91 -14.78 13.95 -1.71
N MET A 92 -14.12 13.27 -0.78
CA MET A 92 -13.78 11.85 -0.90
C MET A 92 -13.96 11.11 0.43
N THR A 93 -14.10 9.79 0.37
CA THR A 93 -14.14 8.96 1.58
C THR A 93 -12.75 8.86 2.21
N GLN A 94 -12.69 8.73 3.53
CA GLN A 94 -11.43 8.40 4.20
C GLN A 94 -11.14 6.90 4.04
N VAL A 95 -10.02 6.55 3.40
CA VAL A 95 -9.53 5.17 3.37
C VAL A 95 -8.49 5.00 4.46
N SER A 96 -8.84 4.23 5.49
CA SER A 96 -8.12 4.12 6.77
C SER A 96 -6.68 3.61 6.64
N ASP A 97 -6.33 2.93 5.55
CA ASP A 97 -5.15 2.05 5.58
C ASP A 97 -3.87 2.66 4.99
N LYS A 98 -3.93 3.62 4.06
CA LYS A 98 -2.72 4.23 3.46
C LYS A 98 -2.96 5.66 2.92
N PRO A 99 -2.17 6.68 3.34
CA PRO A 99 -2.33 8.06 2.86
C PRO A 99 -2.09 8.22 1.35
N THR A 100 -1.23 7.39 0.75
CA THR A 100 -0.99 7.41 -0.71
C THR A 100 -2.19 6.90 -1.52
N LEU A 101 -3.06 6.08 -0.92
CA LEU A 101 -4.26 5.57 -1.58
C LEU A 101 -5.39 6.61 -1.65
N MET A 102 -5.36 7.68 -0.83
CA MET A 102 -6.36 8.75 -0.94
C MET A 102 -6.28 9.47 -2.29
N ILE A 103 -5.06 9.75 -2.77
CA ILE A 103 -4.85 10.47 -4.03
C ILE A 103 -5.26 9.60 -5.23
N LEU A 104 -4.90 8.32 -5.23
CA LEU A 104 -5.24 7.40 -6.32
C LEU A 104 -6.72 6.97 -6.32
N ASN A 105 -7.39 6.90 -5.16
CA ASN A 105 -8.84 6.68 -5.12
C ASN A 105 -9.63 7.91 -5.57
N CYS A 106 -9.09 9.12 -5.43
CA CYS A 106 -9.76 10.34 -5.88
C CYS A 106 -10.07 10.29 -7.39
N SER A 107 -9.13 9.81 -8.21
CA SER A 107 -9.36 9.59 -9.64
C SER A 107 -10.36 8.46 -9.95
N LEU A 108 -10.54 7.52 -9.03
CA LEU A 108 -11.43 6.38 -9.18
C LEU A 108 -12.87 6.73 -8.75
N ILE A 109 -13.04 7.73 -7.88
CA ILE A 109 -14.35 8.28 -7.49
C ILE A 109 -15.00 9.05 -8.66
N GLU A 110 -14.22 9.77 -9.49
CA GLU A 110 -14.76 10.41 -10.70
C GLU A 110 -15.42 9.38 -11.65
N LEU A 111 -14.84 8.19 -11.78
CA LEU A 111 -15.42 7.10 -12.58
C LEU A 111 -16.70 6.50 -11.97
N LYS A 112 -16.99 6.75 -10.69
CA LYS A 112 -18.19 6.27 -9.98
C LYS A 112 -19.28 7.31 -9.82
N PHE A 113 -18.98 8.60 -10.05
CA PHE A 113 -19.96 9.68 -10.02
C PHE A 113 -20.57 10.01 -11.39
N LEU A 114 -19.94 9.54 -12.47
CA LEU A 114 -20.51 9.44 -13.83
C LEU A 114 -21.27 8.11 -14.01
#